data_AF-A0A7V8X827-F1
#
_entry.id   AF-A0A7V8X827-F1
#
_cell.length_a   1.000
_cell.length_b   1.000
_cell.length_c   1.000
_cell.angle_alpha   90.00
_cell.angle_beta   90.00
_cell.angle_gamma   90.00
#
_symmetry.space_group_name_H-M   'P 1'
#
loop_
_entity.id
_entity.type
_entity.pdbx_description
1 polymer ?
#
loop_
_entity_poly.entity_id
_entity_poly.type
_entity_poly.pdbx_seq_one_letter_code
_entity_poly.pdbx_strand_id
1 'polypeptide(L)'
;ERMLAGEGFAAIATHDERLIAHVIDVAQRGSVPRDRFEFQMLYGIRPQLQLDLVAQGYRVLVATPYGPDWYPYLMRRLAERPANLLFFARNILRR
;
A
#
# COMPACT_ATOMS: atom_id res chain seq x y z
N GLU A 1 3.94 9.00 12.11
CA GLU A 1 3.19 9.71 13.17
C GLU A 1 3.18 11.22 12.99
N ARG A 2 4.34 11.91 12.98
CA ARG A 2 4.40 13.39 12.86
C ARG A 2 3.57 13.96 11.70
N MET A 3 3.59 13.32 10.53
CA MET A 3 2.76 13.75 9.39
C MET A 3 1.25 13.65 9.64
N LEU A 4 0.81 12.64 10.41
CA LEU A 4 -0.61 12.49 10.79
C LEU A 4 -1.02 13.53 11.84
N ALA A 5 -0.10 13.88 12.74
CA ALA A 5 -0.34 14.87 13.79
C ALA A 5 -0.27 16.32 13.29
N GLY A 6 0.38 16.58 12.15
CA GLY A 6 0.44 17.91 11.54
C GLY A 6 -0.89 18.32 10.89
N GLU A 7 -0.88 19.40 10.09
CA GLU A 7 -2.06 19.90 9.35
C GLU A 7 -2.11 19.45 7.89
N GLY A 8 -1.01 18.89 7.37
CA GLY A 8 -0.93 18.40 5.99
C GLY A 8 -1.72 17.12 5.73
N PHE A 9 -1.86 16.78 4.45
CA PHE A 9 -2.38 15.49 4.00
C PHE A 9 -1.27 14.43 4.00
N ALA A 10 -1.55 13.24 4.54
CA ALA A 10 -0.58 12.15 4.61
C ALA A 10 -0.90 11.02 3.61
N ALA A 11 0.03 10.73 2.70
CA ALA A 11 -0.03 9.58 1.82
C ALA A 11 0.80 8.43 2.42
N ILE A 12 0.15 7.35 2.86
CA ILE A 12 0.82 6.19 3.48
C ILE A 12 0.97 5.07 2.44
N ALA A 13 2.13 5.00 1.78
CA ALA A 13 2.42 3.99 0.77
C ALA A 13 3.01 2.70 1.38
N THR A 14 2.18 1.69 1.64
CA THR A 14 2.64 0.40 2.21
C THR A 14 1.67 -0.76 1.96
N HIS A 15 2.16 -2.00 2.05
CA HIS A 15 1.37 -3.24 2.08
C HIS A 15 1.50 -4.00 3.41
N ASP A 16 2.27 -3.45 4.35
CA ASP A 16 2.50 -4.06 5.66
C ASP A 16 1.32 -3.76 6.58
N GLU A 17 0.57 -4.80 6.95
CA GLU A 17 -0.59 -4.71 7.84
C GLU A 17 -0.25 -4.16 9.22
N ARG A 18 0.97 -4.41 9.72
CA ARG A 18 1.39 -3.92 11.03
C ARG A 18 1.52 -2.40 10.99
N LEU A 19 2.10 -1.87 9.91
CA LEU A 19 2.21 -0.43 9.70
C LEU A 19 0.84 0.21 9.45
N ILE A 20 -0.04 -0.45 8.69
CA ILE A 20 -1.42 0.00 8.47
C ILE A 20 -2.17 0.08 9.79
N ALA A 21 -2.15 -0.99 10.60
CA ALA A 21 -2.79 -1.02 11.91
C ALA A 21 -2.24 0.06 12.83
N HIS A 22 -0.91 0.25 12.84
CA HIS A 22 -0.26 1.31 13.61
C HIS A 22 -0.71 2.71 13.19
N VAL A 23 -0.82 2.96 11.87
CA VAL A 23 -1.32 4.24 11.34
C VAL A 23 -2.77 4.49 11.76
N ILE A 24 -3.62 3.46 11.68
CA ILE A 24 -5.02 3.53 12.11
C ILE A 24 -5.12 3.90 13.59
N ASP A 25 -4.35 3.20 14.43
CA ASP A 25 -4.31 3.39 15.87
C ASP A 25 -3.80 4.80 16.25
N VAL A 26 -2.73 5.27 15.60
CA VAL A 26 -2.24 6.66 15.77
C VAL A 26 -3.28 7.68 15.33
N ALA A 27 -3.93 7.48 14.19
CA ALA A 27 -4.97 8.37 13.70
C ALA A 27 -6.17 8.42 14.64
N GLN A 28 -6.60 7.28 15.19
CA GLN A 28 -7.69 7.20 16.17
C GLN A 28 -7.34 7.93 17.47
N ARG A 29 -6.15 7.68 18.05
CA ARG A 29 -5.70 8.39 19.26
C ARG A 29 -5.59 9.90 19.06
N GLY A 30 -5.11 10.32 17.88
CA GLY A 30 -4.98 11.73 17.52
C GLY A 30 -6.27 12.37 17.05
N SER A 31 -7.40 11.64 17.00
CA SER A 31 -8.66 12.11 16.40
C SER A 31 -8.47 12.69 14.99
N VAL A 32 -7.55 12.10 14.20
CA VAL A 32 -7.24 12.55 12.85
C VAL A 32 -8.38 12.14 11.91
N PRO A 33 -9.03 13.09 11.23
CA PRO A 33 -10.06 12.79 10.25
C PRO A 33 -9.54 11.89 9.11
N ARG A 34 -10.38 10.97 8.64
CA ARG A 34 -10.00 9.98 7.61
C ARG A 34 -9.74 10.57 6.24
N ASP A 35 -10.26 11.77 5.96
CA ASP A 35 -10.01 12.52 4.72
C ASP A 35 -8.66 13.26 4.72
N ARG A 36 -7.95 13.29 5.85
CA ARG A 36 -6.61 13.87 5.98
C ARG A 36 -5.47 12.90 5.65
N PHE A 37 -5.81 11.65 5.33
CA PHE A 37 -4.81 10.68 4.88
C PHE A 37 -5.41 9.63 3.96
N GLU A 38 -4.54 8.88 3.29
CA GLU A 38 -4.92 7.72 2.49
C GLU A 38 -3.87 6.62 2.56
N PHE A 39 -4.28 5.40 2.27
CA PHE A 39 -3.36 4.31 2.00
C PHE A 39 -3.08 4.23 0.50
N GLN A 40 -1.80 4.09 0.14
CA GLN A 40 -1.38 3.90 -1.24
C GLN A 40 -0.77 2.51 -1.41
N MET A 41 -1.28 1.75 -2.37
CA MET A 41 -0.90 0.36 -2.60
C MET A 41 -0.61 0.13 -4.09
N LEU A 42 0.17 -0.89 -4.41
CA LEU A 42 0.50 -1.23 -5.79
C LEU A 42 -0.60 -2.12 -6.38
N TYR A 43 -0.92 -1.89 -7.64
CA TYR A 43 -1.83 -2.76 -8.38
C TYR A 43 -1.34 -4.22 -8.36
N GLY A 44 -2.26 -5.16 -8.13
CA GLY A 44 -1.98 -6.59 -8.12
C GLY A 44 -1.34 -7.13 -6.82
N ILE A 45 -0.99 -6.28 -5.86
CA ILE A 45 -0.37 -6.70 -4.59
C ILE A 45 -1.38 -6.63 -3.45
N ARG A 46 -1.72 -7.79 -2.88
CA ARG A 46 -2.68 -7.94 -1.77
C ARG A 46 -4.05 -7.28 -2.05
N PRO A 47 -4.75 -7.66 -3.14
CA PRO A 47 -6.01 -7.01 -3.52
C PRO A 47 -7.08 -7.11 -2.43
N GLN A 48 -7.14 -8.21 -1.67
CA GLN A 48 -8.10 -8.34 -0.56
C GLN A 48 -7.89 -7.26 0.51
N LEU A 49 -6.64 -6.98 0.89
CA LEU A 49 -6.31 -5.93 1.86
C LEU A 49 -6.75 -4.54 1.38
N GLN A 50 -6.65 -4.26 0.07
CA GLN A 50 -7.13 -3.02 -0.52
C GLN A 50 -8.65 -2.89 -0.36
N LEU A 51 -9.40 -3.95 -0.65
CA LEU A 51 -10.85 -3.99 -0.51
C LEU A 51 -11.28 -3.88 0.96
N ASP A 52 -10.59 -4.58 1.86
CA ASP A 52 -10.89 -4.57 3.30
C ASP A 52 -10.71 -3.16 3.89
N LEU A 53 -9.69 -2.42 3.46
CA LEU A 53 -9.47 -1.03 3.87
C LEU A 53 -10.57 -0.09 3.38
N VAL A 54 -11.00 -0.26 2.12
CA VAL A 54 -12.13 0.51 1.57
C VAL A 54 -13.43 0.18 2.31
N ALA A 55 -13.68 -1.10 2.60
CA ALA A 55 -14.86 -1.55 3.36
C ALA A 55 -14.87 -0.99 4.79
N GLN A 56 -13.70 -0.80 5.40
CA GLN A 56 -13.56 -0.12 6.70
C GLN A 56 -13.74 1.41 6.60
N GLY A 57 -13.88 1.96 5.40
CA GLY A 57 -14.11 3.38 5.13
C GLY A 57 -12.82 4.21 5.07
N TYR A 58 -11.69 3.60 4.70
CA TYR A 58 -10.45 4.33 4.41
C TYR A 58 -10.31 4.60 2.91
N ARG A 59 -9.70 5.74 2.56
CA ARG A 59 -9.35 6.04 1.18
C ARG A 59 -8.12 5.24 0.77
N VAL A 60 -8.22 4.54 -0.35
CA VAL A 60 -7.14 3.73 -0.92
C VAL A 60 -6.85 4.18 -2.35
N LEU A 61 -5.61 4.57 -2.62
CA LEU A 61 -5.11 4.86 -3.96
C LEU A 61 -4.28 3.69 -4.47
N VAL A 62 -4.67 3.14 -5.63
CA VAL A 62 -3.96 2.01 -6.25
C VAL A 62 -3.04 2.53 -7.36
N ALA A 63 -1.74 2.51 -7.09
CA ALA A 63 -0.70 2.86 -8.04
C ALA A 63 -0.63 1.79 -9.15
N THR A 64 -1.13 2.16 -10.32
CA THR A 64 -1.27 1.27 -11.48
C THR A 64 -0.27 1.68 -12.56
N PRO A 65 0.86 0.97 -12.70
CA PRO A 65 1.78 1.21 -13.81
C PRO A 65 1.12 0.78 -15.13
N TYR A 66 1.23 1.62 -16.16
CA TYR A 66 0.68 1.36 -17.50
C TYR A 66 1.65 1.88 -18.57
N GLY A 67 1.57 1.32 -19.77
CA GLY A 67 2.39 1.71 -20.92
C GLY A 67 3.05 0.53 -21.65
N PRO A 68 3.59 0.76 -22.85
CA PRO A 68 4.22 -0.28 -23.66
C PRO A 68 5.51 -0.85 -23.03
N ASP A 69 6.23 -0.05 -22.25
CA ASP A 69 7.50 -0.43 -21.60
C ASP A 69 7.32 -1.13 -20.25
N TRP A 70 6.35 -2.05 -20.18
CA TRP A 70 6.03 -2.78 -18.94
C TRP A 70 7.18 -3.70 -18.48
N TYR A 71 7.94 -4.27 -19.42
CA TYR A 71 8.99 -5.24 -19.12
C TYR A 71 10.21 -4.60 -18.41
N PRO A 72 10.79 -3.49 -18.89
CA PRO A 72 11.81 -2.75 -18.13
C PRO A 72 11.33 -2.31 -16.75
N TYR A 73 10.08 -1.84 -16.63
CA TYR A 73 9.49 -1.47 -15.34
C TYR A 73 9.44 -2.65 -14.36
N LEU A 74 8.96 -3.81 -14.81
CA LEU A 74 8.91 -5.03 -14.01
C LEU A 74 10.31 -5.47 -13.57
N MET A 75 11.27 -5.49 -14.49
CA MET A 75 12.64 -5.92 -14.19
C MET A 75 13.31 -5.03 -13.15
N ARG A 76 13.10 -3.70 -13.22
CA ARG A 76 13.57 -2.78 -12.18
C ARG A 76 12.97 -3.11 -10.81
N ARG A 77 11.66 -3.37 -10.73
CA ARG A 77 10.97 -3.73 -9.48
C ARG A 77 11.42 -5.07 -8.89
N LEU A 78 11.80 -6.03 -9.75
CA LEU A 78 12.35 -7.31 -9.33
C LEU A 78 13.79 -7.16 -8.82
N ALA A 79 14.60 -6.35 -9.48
CA ALA A 79 15.99 -6.09 -9.09
C ALA A 79 16.10 -5.30 -7.76
N GLU A 80 15.14 -4.43 -7.46
CA GLU A 80 15.13 -3.59 -6.24
C GLU A 80 15.12 -4.40 -4.94
N ARG A 81 14.53 -5.61 -4.91
CA ARG A 81 14.55 -6.51 -3.74
C ARG A 81 14.50 -7.99 -4.16
N PRO A 82 15.54 -8.81 -3.92
CA PRO A 82 15.54 -10.24 -4.23
C PRO A 82 14.38 -11.02 -3.57
N ALA A 83 13.90 -10.55 -2.42
CA ALA A 83 12.74 -11.11 -1.73
C ALA A 83 11.43 -11.00 -2.55
N ASN A 84 11.31 -10.02 -3.45
CA ASN A 84 10.15 -9.89 -4.34
C ASN A 84 10.07 -11.08 -5.30
N LEU A 85 11.22 -11.56 -5.81
CA LEU A 85 11.29 -12.73 -6.69
C LEU A 85 10.75 -14.00 -6.01
N LEU A 86 11.11 -14.22 -4.74
CA LEU A 86 10.60 -15.34 -3.94
C LEU A 86 9.09 -15.24 -3.71
N PHE A 87 8.55 -14.04 -3.51
CA PHE A 87 7.11 -13.80 -3.37
C PHE A 87 6.35 -14.09 -4.67
N PHE A 88 6.88 -13.64 -5.82
CA PHE A 88 6.29 -13.95 -7.13
C PHE A 88 6.33 -15.44 -7.44
N ALA A 89 7.46 -16.12 -7.18
CA ALA A 89 7.59 -17.56 -7.37
C ALA A 89 6.60 -18.34 -6.50
N ARG A 90 6.42 -17.95 -5.22
CA ARG A 90 5.44 -18.57 -4.33
C ARG A 90 3.99 -18.38 -4.80
N ASN A 91 3.63 -17.22 -5.36
CA ASN A 91 2.27 -17.01 -5.86
C ASN A 91 1.99 -17.79 -7.17
N ILE A 92 3.01 -18.02 -8.01
CA ILE A 92 2.86 -18.86 -9.21
C ILE A 92 2.67 -20.34 -8.86
N LEU A 93 3.38 -20.84 -7.84
CA LEU A 93 3.27 -22.22 -7.36
C LEU A 93 1.99 -22.50 -6.55
N ARG A 94 1.30 -21.46 -6.09
CA ARG A 94 0.11 -21.57 -5.23
C ARG A 94 -1.20 -21.42 -6.03
N ARG A 95 -1.21 -21.88 -7.28
CA ARG A 95 -2.45 -22.13 -8.03
C ARG A 95 -3.32 -23.13 -7.29
#